data_AF-A0A496WPA0-F1
#
_entry.id   AF-A0A496WPA0-F1
#
_cell.length_a   1.000
_cell.length_b   1.000
_cell.length_c   1.000
_cell.angle_alpha   90.00
_cell.angle_beta   90.00
_cell.angle_gamma   90.00
#
_symmetry.space_group_name_H-M   'P 1'
#
loop_
_entity.id
_entity.type
_entity.pdbx_description
1 polymer ?
#
loop_
_entity_poly.entity_id
_entity_poly.type
_entity_poly.pdbx_seq_one_letter_code
_entity_poly.pdbx_strand_id
1 'polypeptide(L)' 'MLNFLKGLDNDLQQALIIQLRDLWSHTSTAIEGNTLTLGETAFVLEEGLTISGKPL' A
#
# COMPACT_ATOMS: atom_id res chain seq x y z
N MET A 1 -20.59 1.29 -1.55
CA MET A 1 -19.73 1.79 -0.46
C MET A 1 -19.37 0.63 0.46
N LEU A 2 -18.09 0.43 0.79
CA LEU A 2 -17.67 -0.60 1.74
C LEU A 2 -18.22 -0.26 3.14
N ASN A 3 -18.91 -1.19 3.80
CA ASN A 3 -19.63 -0.88 5.03
C ASN A 3 -18.72 -0.42 6.19
N PHE A 4 -17.46 -0.86 6.23
CA PHE A 4 -16.52 -0.47 7.29
C PHE A 4 -16.01 0.98 7.17
N LEU A 5 -16.25 1.64 6.03
CA LEU A 5 -15.89 3.04 5.82
C LEU A 5 -16.98 4.01 6.30
N LYS A 6 -18.16 3.51 6.67
CA LYS A 6 -19.28 4.35 7.09
C LYS A 6 -18.92 5.13 8.36
N GLY A 7 -19.18 6.43 8.34
CA GLY A 7 -18.94 7.33 9.47
C GLY A 7 -17.58 8.01 9.47
N LEU A 8 -16.71 7.72 8.49
CA LEU A 8 -15.47 8.45 8.26
C LEU A 8 -15.68 9.58 7.24
N ASP A 9 -14.98 10.68 7.41
CA ASP A 9 -14.87 11.73 6.40
C ASP A 9 -14.22 11.18 5.12
N ASN A 10 -14.48 11.81 3.97
CA ASN A 10 -14.05 11.27 2.68
C ASN A 10 -12.53 11.15 2.58
N ASP A 11 -11.78 12.11 3.12
CA ASP A 11 -10.32 12.07 3.18
C ASP A 11 -9.81 10.90 4.05
N LEU A 12 -10.45 10.66 5.19
CA LEU A 12 -10.15 9.51 6.06
C LEU A 12 -10.47 8.18 5.38
N GLN A 13 -11.57 8.09 4.63
CA GLN A 13 -11.90 6.90 3.85
C GLN A 13 -10.83 6.62 2.80
N GLN A 14 -10.39 7.65 2.07
CA GLN A 14 -9.35 7.51 1.06
C GLN A 14 -7.99 7.13 1.68
N ALA A 15 -7.60 7.79 2.77
CA ALA A 15 -6.37 7.46 3.48
C ALA A 15 -6.37 6.02 4.01
N LEU A 16 -7.50 5.53 4.52
CA LEU A 16 -7.63 4.15 4.99
C LEU A 16 -7.55 3.13 3.84
N ILE A 17 -8.18 3.42 2.71
CA ILE A 17 -8.13 2.54 1.53
C ILE A 17 -6.71 2.47 0.96
N ILE A 18 -5.99 3.58 0.92
CA ILE A 18 -4.58 3.61 0.51
C ILE A 18 -3.72 2.76 1.46
N GLN A 19 -3.86 2.95 2.78
CA GLN A 19 -3.12 2.15 3.76
C GLN A 19 -3.41 0.64 3.65
N LEU A 20 -4.67 0.25 3.44
CA LEU A 20 -5.03 -1.15 3.26
C LEU A 20 -4.44 -1.74 1.97
N ARG A 21 -4.47 -0.99 0.87
CA ARG A 21 -3.84 -1.40 -0.39
C ARG A 21 -2.33 -1.61 -0.22
N ASP A 22 -1.66 -0.66 0.42
CA ASP A 22 -0.20 -0.70 0.59
C ASP A 22 0.21 -1.84 1.51
N LEU A 23 -0.50 -2.01 2.64
CA LEU A 23 -0.25 -3.10 3.58
C LEU A 23 -0.49 -4.47 2.93
N TRP A 24 -1.61 -4.63 2.20
CA TRP A 24 -1.91 -5.87 1.51
C TRP A 24 -0.84 -6.21 0.47
N SER A 25 -0.45 -5.24 -0.36
CA SER A 25 0.53 -5.46 -1.43
C SER A 25 1.93 -5.74 -0.89
N HIS A 26 2.35 -5.01 0.15
CA HIS A 26 3.65 -5.23 0.80
C HIS A 26 3.69 -6.63 1.43
N THR A 27 2.67 -6.99 2.21
CA THR A 27 2.66 -8.29 2.91
C THR A 27 2.51 -9.47 1.94
N SER A 28 1.69 -9.37 0.90
CA SER A 28 1.53 -10.44 -0.09
C SER A 28 2.81 -10.69 -0.88
N THR A 29 3.49 -9.63 -1.32
CA THR A 29 4.74 -9.76 -2.11
C THR A 29 5.93 -10.13 -1.23
N ALA A 30 5.95 -9.72 0.04
CA ALA A 30 6.97 -10.16 0.99
C ALA A 30 6.94 -11.68 1.23
N ILE A 31 5.76 -12.32 1.16
CA ILE A 31 5.64 -13.79 1.22
C ILE A 31 6.38 -14.45 0.04
N GLU A 32 6.43 -13.80 -1.11
CA GLU A 32 7.10 -14.28 -2.32
C GLU A 32 8.59 -13.91 -2.39
N GLY A 33 9.11 -13.18 -1.40
CA GLY A 33 10.53 -12.80 -1.32
C GLY A 33 10.83 -11.32 -1.52
N ASN A 34 9.81 -10.50 -1.78
CA ASN A 34 10.01 -9.06 -2.00
C ASN A 34 10.58 -8.38 -0.74
N THR A 35 11.61 -7.55 -0.94
CA THR A 35 12.35 -6.89 0.16
C THR A 35 12.08 -5.39 0.29
N LEU A 36 11.11 -4.86 -0.47
CA LEU A 36 10.64 -3.48 -0.29
C LEU A 36 10.03 -3.34 1.11
N THR A 37 10.35 -2.26 1.80
CA THR A 37 9.66 -1.82 3.01
C THR A 37 8.26 -1.31 2.65
N LEU A 38 7.36 -1.25 3.63
CA LEU A 38 6.01 -0.72 3.41
C LEU A 38 6.01 0.69 2.77
N GLY A 39 6.92 1.58 3.20
CA GLY A 39 7.01 2.93 2.64
C GLY A 39 7.49 2.94 1.18
N GLU A 40 8.38 2.03 0.82
CA GLU A 40 8.83 1.85 -0.57
C GLU A 40 7.73 1.25 -1.45
N THR A 41 6.98 0.28 -0.93
CA THR A 41 5.78 -0.23 -1.62
C THR A 41 4.76 0.88 -1.85
N ALA A 42 4.47 1.69 -0.83
CA ALA A 42 3.56 2.83 -0.94
C ALA A 42 4.03 3.82 -2.02
N PHE A 43 5.32 4.20 -1.99
CA PHE A 43 5.92 5.10 -2.97
C PHE A 43 5.79 4.57 -4.41
N VAL A 44 6.09 3.28 -4.64
CA VAL A 44 5.95 2.67 -5.98
C VAL A 44 4.49 2.70 -6.45
N LEU A 45 3.54 2.40 -5.57
CA LEU A 45 2.10 2.37 -5.91
C LEU A 45 1.50 3.77 -6.12
N GLU A 46 2.04 4.80 -5.47
CA GLU A 46 1.59 6.18 -5.58
C GLU A 46 2.21 6.89 -6.79
N GLU A 47 3.52 6.80 -6.94
CA GLU A 47 4.27 7.55 -7.96
C GLU A 47 4.44 6.77 -9.28
N GLY A 48 4.25 5.45 -9.27
CA GLY A 48 4.51 4.59 -10.43
C GLY A 48 5.99 4.51 -10.81
N LEU A 49 6.88 4.91 -9.90
CA LEU A 49 8.33 4.90 -10.09
C LEU A 49 8.94 3.64 -9.48
N THR A 50 9.96 3.09 -10.14
CA THR A 50 10.69 1.93 -9.62
C THR A 50 11.76 2.35 -8.61
N ILE A 51 12.12 1.43 -7.71
CA ILE A 51 13.16 1.64 -6.69
C ILE A 51 14.37 0.78 -7.06
N SER A 52 15.55 1.40 -7.11
CA SER A 52 16.79 0.73 -7.48
C SER A 52 17.43 0.00 -6.31
N GLY A 53 18.18 -1.07 -6.60
CA GLY A 53 19.10 -1.68 -5.65
C GLY A 53 18.50 -2.66 -4.64
N LYS A 54 17.29 -3.18 -4.90
CA LYS A 54 16.66 -4.20 -4.03
C LYS A 54 16.33 -5.50 -4.77
N PRO A 55 16.59 -6.67 -4.16
CA PRO A 55 16.09 -7.93 -4.66
C PRO A 55 14.56 -7.97 -4.55
N LEU A 56 13.90 -8.43 -5.63
CA LEU A 56 12.48 -8.73 -5.67
C LEU A 56 12.21 -10.17 -5.26
#